data_AF-A0AAD3NIP3-F1
#
_entry.id   AF-A0AAD3NIP3-F1
#
_cell.length_a   1.000
_cell.length_b   1.000
_cell.length_c   1.000
_cell.angle_alpha   90.00
_cell.angle_beta   90.00
_cell.angle_gamma   90.00
#
_symmetry.space_group_name_H-M   'P 1'
#
loop_
_entity.id
_entity.type
_entity.pdbx_description
1 polymer ?
#
loop_
_entity_poly.entity_id
_entity_poly.type
_entity_poly.pdbx_seq_one_letter_code
_entity_poly.pdbx_strand_id
1 'polypeptide(L)'
;AIRLSLEQALPPEPVEESGEQISKLRIRTPSGEFLERRFLGSCKLQVLFDFVASKGYPFEEFKLLTTFPRRNITQLDPGSTLLEAKLFPQETLFLEAKE
;
A
#
# COMPACT_ATOMS: atom_id res chain seq x y z
N ALA A 1 19.70 -3.14 6.12
CA ALA A 1 19.53 -4.50 5.59
C ALA A 1 18.07 -4.80 5.23
N ILE A 2 17.13 -4.75 6.19
CA ILE A 2 15.72 -5.14 5.98
C ILE A 2 14.98 -4.31 4.92
N ARG A 3 15.17 -2.98 4.88
CA ARG A 3 14.49 -2.11 3.89
C ARG A 3 14.88 -2.42 2.44
N LEU A 4 16.19 -2.62 2.19
CA LEU A 4 16.70 -2.98 0.85
C LEU A 4 16.20 -4.35 0.39
N SER A 5 16.11 -5.33 1.28
CA SER A 5 15.56 -6.64 0.93
C SER A 5 14.07 -6.59 0.60
N LEU A 6 13.29 -5.77 1.31
CA LEU A 6 11.88 -5.57 0.99
C LEU A 6 11.72 -4.88 -0.37
N GLU A 7 12.52 -3.85 -0.66
CA GLU A 7 12.49 -3.17 -1.97
C GLU A 7 12.76 -4.12 -3.13
N GLN A 8 13.70 -5.05 -2.98
CA GLN A 8 14.05 -6.03 -4.00
C GLN A 8 13.00 -7.14 -4.16
N ALA A 9 12.23 -7.43 -3.11
CA ALA A 9 11.18 -8.46 -3.13
C ALA A 9 9.86 -7.97 -3.74
N LEU A 10 9.69 -6.65 -3.91
CA LEU A 10 8.46 -6.09 -4.46
C LEU A 10 8.30 -6.45 -5.94
N PRO A 11 7.11 -6.88 -6.38
CA PRO A 11 6.85 -7.14 -7.79
C PRO A 11 7.03 -5.85 -8.61
N PRO A 12 7.39 -5.95 -9.90
CA PRO A 12 7.52 -4.79 -10.76
C PRO A 12 6.20 -4.00 -10.81
N GLU A 13 6.33 -2.68 -10.96
CA GLU A 13 5.15 -1.82 -11.09
C GLU A 13 4.44 -2.08 -12.43
N PRO A 14 3.13 -2.38 -12.45
CA PRO A 14 2.43 -2.73 -13.68
C PRO A 14 2.27 -1.51 -14.60
N VAL A 15 2.27 -1.79 -15.91
CA VAL A 15 2.08 -0.79 -16.96
C VAL A 15 0.60 -0.48 -17.10
N GLU A 16 0.27 0.81 -17.19
CA GLU A 16 -1.12 1.30 -17.22
C GLU A 16 -1.96 0.76 -18.39
N GLU A 17 -1.33 0.54 -19.54
CA GLU A 17 -1.99 0.12 -20.79
C GLU A 17 -2.13 -1.40 -20.94
N SER A 18 -1.83 -2.17 -19.89
CA SER A 18 -1.87 -3.64 -19.92
C SER A 18 -3.29 -4.24 -20.06
N GLY A 19 -4.33 -3.43 -19.85
CA GLY A 19 -5.72 -3.91 -19.79
C GLY A 19 -6.05 -4.67 -18.49
N GLU A 20 -5.09 -4.78 -17.57
CA GLU A 20 -5.27 -5.42 -16.28
C GLU A 20 -5.99 -4.49 -15.29
N GLN A 21 -6.54 -5.06 -14.21
CA GLN A 21 -7.11 -4.29 -13.12
C GLN A 21 -5.97 -3.66 -12.31
N ILE A 22 -5.71 -2.36 -12.50
CA ILE A 22 -4.63 -1.65 -11.82
C ILE A 22 -5.19 -0.77 -10.69
N SER A 23 -4.60 -0.92 -9.51
CA SER A 23 -4.81 -0.03 -8.36
C SER A 23 -3.72 1.03 -8.32
N LYS A 24 -4.08 2.31 -8.45
CA LYS A 24 -3.18 3.44 -8.23
C LYS A 24 -3.33 3.94 -6.78
N LEU A 25 -2.31 3.76 -5.96
CA LEU A 25 -2.36 4.13 -4.55
C LEU A 25 -1.46 5.33 -4.30
N ARG A 26 -2.03 6.35 -3.64
CA ARG A 26 -1.30 7.53 -3.15
C ARG A 26 -1.29 7.47 -1.63
N ILE A 27 -0.11 7.33 -1.03
CA ILE A 27 0.03 7.19 0.42
C ILE A 27 0.65 8.47 0.97
N ARG A 28 -0.13 9.25 1.72
CA ARG A 28 0.36 10.43 2.43
C ARG A 28 1.13 9.99 3.66
N THR A 29 2.38 10.38 3.73
CA THR A 29 3.30 10.15 4.86
C THR A 29 3.03 11.14 6.00
N PRO A 30 3.54 10.88 7.22
CA PRO A 30 3.45 11.83 8.33
C PRO A 30 4.13 13.18 8.06
N SER A 31 5.16 13.22 7.20
CA SER A 31 5.81 14.46 6.77
C SER A 31 4.94 15.28 5.78
N GLY A 32 3.85 14.70 5.28
CA GLY A 32 2.94 15.32 4.32
C GLY A 32 3.27 15.02 2.85
N GLU A 33 4.38 14.33 2.59
CA GLU A 33 4.77 13.88 1.25
C GLU A 33 3.92 12.69 0.80
N PHE A 34 3.87 12.43 -0.51
CA PHE A 34 3.15 11.30 -1.08
C PHE A 34 4.10 10.25 -1.64
N LEU A 35 3.85 8.99 -1.27
CA LEU A 35 4.37 7.82 -1.96
C LEU A 35 3.32 7.38 -2.98
N GLU A 36 3.67 7.31 -4.25
CA GLU A 36 2.75 6.92 -5.32
C GLU A 36 3.27 5.66 -6.00
N ARG A 37 2.39 4.68 -6.21
CA ARG A 37 2.73 3.43 -6.89
C ARG A 37 1.49 2.76 -7.47
N ARG A 38 1.67 2.11 -8.63
CA ARG A 38 0.68 1.18 -9.20
C ARG A 38 0.89 -0.24 -8.68
N PHE A 39 -0.21 -0.96 -8.53
CA PHE A 39 -0.24 -2.36 -8.15
C PHE A 39 -1.28 -3.08 -9.02
N LEU A 40 -1.09 -4.38 -9.25
CA LEU A 40 -2.19 -5.18 -9.77
C LEU A 40 -3.26 -5.28 -8.68
N GLY A 41 -4.54 -5.21 -9.06
CA GLY A 41 -5.66 -5.34 -8.14
C GLY A 41 -5.69 -6.71 -7.44
N SER A 42 -5.10 -7.72 -8.08
CA SER A 42 -4.88 -9.07 -7.55
C SER A 42 -3.70 -9.16 -6.58
N CYS A 43 -2.86 -8.13 -6.45
CA CYS A 43 -1.77 -8.12 -5.46
C CYS A 43 -2.35 -8.25 -4.05
N LYS A 44 -1.63 -9.00 -3.22
CA LYS A 44 -1.96 -9.14 -1.79
C LYS A 44 -1.65 -7.84 -1.04
N LEU A 45 -2.42 -7.57 0.02
CA LEU A 45 -2.20 -6.44 0.92
C LEU A 45 -0.79 -6.47 1.52
N GLN A 46 -0.21 -7.66 1.74
CA GLN A 46 1.19 -7.81 2.14
C GLN A 46 2.15 -7.02 1.24
N VAL A 47 1.94 -6.99 -0.08
CA VAL A 47 2.81 -6.26 -1.03
C VAL A 47 2.74 -4.75 -0.79
N LEU A 48 1.56 -4.23 -0.44
CA LEU A 48 1.40 -2.82 -0.07
C LEU A 48 2.11 -2.52 1.26
N PHE A 49 2.02 -3.42 2.24
CA PHE A 49 2.70 -3.30 3.52
C PHE A 49 4.23 -3.33 3.38
N ASP A 50 4.74 -4.26 2.58
CA ASP A 50 6.17 -4.36 2.27
C ASP A 50 6.67 -3.09 1.56
N PHE A 51 5.86 -2.51 0.66
CA PHE A 51 6.19 -1.25 -0.01
C PHE A 51 6.32 -0.08 0.97
N VAL A 52 5.34 0.13 1.85
CA VAL A 52 5.43 1.24 2.82
C VAL A 52 6.57 1.01 3.83
N ALA A 53 6.81 -0.23 4.24
CA ALA A 53 7.92 -0.60 5.10
C ALA A 53 9.28 -0.35 4.44
N SER A 54 9.41 -0.68 3.15
CA SER A 54 10.56 -0.33 2.28
C SER A 54 10.88 1.17 2.35
N LYS A 55 9.83 2.01 2.31
CA LYS A 55 9.91 3.47 2.41
C LYS A 55 10.08 4.01 3.83
N GLY A 56 10.16 3.14 4.83
CA GLY A 56 10.50 3.50 6.21
C GLY A 56 9.35 3.60 7.15
N TYR A 57 8.20 3.05 6.76
CA TYR A 57 6.99 3.04 7.54
C TYR A 57 6.60 1.59 7.82
N PRO A 58 7.36 0.88 8.66
CA PRO A 58 7.07 -0.51 9.00
C PRO A 58 5.70 -0.63 9.67
N PHE A 59 4.98 -1.72 9.39
CA PHE A 59 3.60 -1.87 9.87
C PHE A 59 3.53 -1.98 11.41
N GLU A 60 4.63 -2.32 12.08
CA GLU A 60 4.75 -2.37 13.52
C GLU A 60 4.57 -0.98 14.15
N GLU A 61 5.13 0.06 13.51
CA GLU A 61 5.15 1.45 14.00
C GLU A 61 4.07 2.33 13.35
N PHE A 62 3.57 1.97 12.17
CA PHE A 62 2.61 2.77 11.42
C PHE A 62 1.35 1.99 11.05
N LYS A 63 0.22 2.68 11.02
CA LYS A 63 -1.05 2.18 10.48
C LYS A 63 -1.42 2.92 9.20
N LEU A 64 -2.05 2.20 8.28
CA LEU A 64 -2.47 2.70 6.98
C LEU A 64 -3.99 2.86 6.96
N LEU A 65 -4.46 4.08 6.70
CA LEU A 65 -5.87 4.46 6.84
C LEU A 65 -6.45 4.99 5.53
N THR A 66 -7.71 4.67 5.24
CA THR A 66 -8.52 5.37 4.21
C THR A 66 -9.21 6.60 4.82
N THR A 67 -9.67 7.54 3.98
CA THR A 67 -10.43 8.73 4.41
C THR A 67 -11.92 8.46 4.57
N PHE A 68 -12.58 7.92 3.54
CA PHE A 68 -14.03 7.72 3.57
C PHE A 68 -14.47 6.44 2.84
N PRO A 69 -15.11 5.49 3.55
CA PRO A 69 -15.18 5.41 5.01
C PRO A 69 -13.78 5.28 5.62
N ARG A 70 -13.57 5.80 6.83
CA ARG A 70 -12.30 5.62 7.54
C ARG A 70 -12.15 4.15 7.94
N ARG A 71 -11.17 3.46 7.37
CA ARG A 71 -10.85 2.05 7.65
C ARG A 71 -9.37 1.93 7.97
N ASN A 72 -9.04 1.04 8.90
CA ASN A 72 -7.68 0.66 9.18
C ASN A 72 -7.27 -0.53 8.29
N ILE A 73 -6.52 -0.26 7.23
CA ILE A 73 -6.09 -1.26 6.26
C ILE A 73 -5.09 -2.23 6.89
N THR A 74 -4.26 -1.78 7.84
CA THR A 74 -3.30 -2.65 8.55
C THR A 74 -3.95 -3.69 9.47
N GLN A 75 -5.27 -3.60 9.70
CA GLN A 75 -6.04 -4.61 10.45
C GLN A 75 -6.73 -5.64 9.55
N LEU A 76 -6.64 -5.49 8.22
CA LEU A 76 -7.16 -6.47 7.27
C LEU A 76 -6.19 -7.63 7.10
N ASP A 77 -6.70 -8.77 6.63
CA ASP A 77 -5.88 -9.94 6.32
C ASP A 77 -4.82 -9.61 5.24
N PRO A 78 -3.51 -9.74 5.52
CA PRO A 78 -2.45 -9.50 4.54
C PRO A 78 -2.56 -10.39 3.29
N GLY A 79 -3.24 -11.54 3.41
CA GLY A 79 -3.55 -12.46 2.32
C GLY A 79 -4.71 -12.04 1.42
N SER A 80 -5.47 -11.00 1.78
CA SER A 80 -6.51 -10.43 0.93
C SER A 80 -5.91 -9.57 -0.19
N THR A 81 -6.60 -9.50 -1.32
CA THR A 81 -6.19 -8.70 -2.48
C THR A 81 -6.58 -7.23 -2.33
N LEU A 82 -5.95 -6.34 -3.11
CA LEU A 82 -6.34 -4.92 -3.16
C LEU A 82 -7.80 -4.73 -3.61
N LEU A 83 -8.28 -5.56 -4.53
CA LEU A 83 -9.69 -5.57 -4.95
C LEU A 83 -10.64 -5.94 -3.80
N GLU A 84 -10.34 -7.00 -3.06
CA GLU A 84 -11.15 -7.43 -1.90
C GLU A 84 -11.15 -6.36 -0.79
N ALA A 85 -10.01 -5.69 -0.59
CA ALA A 85 -9.89 -4.57 0.34
C ALA A 85 -10.59 -3.28 -0.13
N LYS A 86 -11.12 -3.26 -1.37
CA LYS A 86 -11.70 -2.09 -2.03
C LYS A 86 -10.69 -0.93 -2.14
N LEU A 87 -9.44 -1.26 -2.48
CA LEU A 87 -8.35 -0.32 -2.77
C LEU A 87 -8.14 -0.20 -4.28
N PHE A 88 -9.22 0.09 -5.01
CA PHE A 88 -9.28 0.07 -6.47
C PHE A 88 -10.39 1.03 -6.97
N PRO A 89 -10.25 1.65 -8.16
CA PRO A 89 -9.04 1.68 -9.00
C PRO A 89 -8.03 2.72 -8.51
N GLN A 90 -8.46 3.71 -7.75
CA GLN A 90 -7.59 4.74 -7.18
C GLN A 90 -8.03 5.02 -5.75
N GLU A 91 -7.07 5.05 -4.83
CA GLU A 91 -7.34 5.39 -3.44
C GLU A 91 -6.21 6.26 -2.88
N THR A 92 -6.56 7.15 -1.95
CA THR A 92 -5.59 7.90 -1.17
C THR A 92 -5.60 7.39 0.27
N LEU A 93 -4.44 6.92 0.72
CA LEU A 93 -4.21 6.36 2.04
C LEU A 93 -3.35 7.30 2.87
N PHE A 94 -3.41 7.14 4.18
CA PHE A 94 -2.69 7.98 5.14
C PHE A 94 -1.93 7.10 6.12
N LEU A 95 -0.65 7.39 6.28
CA LEU A 95 0.17 6.79 7.33
C LEU A 95 0.00 7.60 8.60
N GLU A 96 -0.30 6.90 9.69
CA GLU A 96 -0.38 7.45 11.04
C GLU A 96 0.54 6.62 11.92
N ALA A 97 1.36 7.25 12.77
CA ALA A 97 2.14 6.53 13.76
C ALA A 97 1.18 5.84 14.75
N LYS A 98 1.53 4.64 15.19
CA LYS A 98 0.84 4.00 16.31
C LYS A 98 1.24 4.69 17.61
N GLU A 99 0.30 4.78 18.53
CA GLU A 99 0.53 5.22 19.91
C GLU A 99 1.15 4.09 20.75
#